data_AF-A0A484WBL6-F1
#
_entry.id   AF-A0A484WBL6-F1
#
_cell.length_a   1.000
_cell.length_b   1.000
_cell.length_c   1.000
_cell.angle_alpha   90.00
_cell.angle_beta   90.00
_cell.angle_gamma   90.00
#
_symmetry.space_group_name_H-M   'P 1'
#
loop_
_entity.id
_entity.type
_entity.pdbx_description
1 polymer ?
#
loop_
_entity_poly.entity_id
_entity_poly.type
_entity_poly.pdbx_seq_one_letter_code
_entity_poly.pdbx_strand_id
1 'polypeptide(L)'
;MLTGLPDGYGRGRIIGDYRRVALYGISYLVRERELQFADLQGKLERGEDLEATIRLREELAEHKRALLQIQQMASGYGFDISRPAMNAQEAVQWVYFAYLAAVKSQNGGAMSLGRTATFLDIYIERDMQAGRLSEMQAQELIDHFIMKIRMVRFLRTPEFDTLFSGDPIWATEVIGGMGLDGRTLVTKNSFRYLHTLHTMGPAPEPNLTILWSEHLPIAFKKYAAQVSIVTSSLQYENDDLMRADFDSDDYAIACCVSPMVIGKQMQFFGARANLAKTLLYAINGGVDEKLKIQVGAENRSAAGRGAGLRHRDGEPRSLYGLAGGTVHQRAESHSLHA
;
A
#
# COMPACT_ATOMS: atom_id res chain seq x y z
N MET A 1 21.91 8.66 -10.74
CA MET A 1 22.23 8.11 -9.39
C MET A 1 20.94 7.70 -8.68
N LEU A 2 19.93 8.56 -8.76
CA LEU A 2 18.53 8.29 -8.41
C LEU A 2 17.74 7.99 -9.68
N THR A 3 16.81 7.04 -9.62
CA THR A 3 15.96 6.64 -10.74
C THR A 3 14.58 6.26 -10.26
N GLY A 4 13.55 6.70 -11.00
CA GLY A 4 12.17 6.33 -10.77
C GLY A 4 11.51 7.03 -9.58
N LEU A 5 11.98 8.22 -9.19
CA LEU A 5 11.28 9.07 -8.23
C LEU A 5 9.84 9.36 -8.70
N PRO A 6 8.88 9.65 -7.81
CA PRO A 6 7.50 9.91 -8.18
C PRO A 6 7.28 11.35 -8.68
N ASP A 7 8.06 11.76 -9.68
CA ASP A 7 7.99 13.07 -10.35
C ASP A 7 7.16 13.02 -11.65
N GLY A 8 7.00 11.84 -12.26
CA GLY A 8 6.18 11.60 -13.46
C GLY A 8 4.89 10.79 -13.22
N TYR A 9 4.54 10.46 -11.98
CA TYR A 9 3.35 9.66 -11.62
C TYR A 9 2.96 9.87 -10.16
N GLY A 10 1.74 9.45 -9.77
CA GLY A 10 1.27 9.55 -8.38
C GLY A 10 2.16 8.77 -7.41
N ARG A 11 2.48 9.34 -6.24
CA ARG A 11 3.42 8.72 -5.28
C ARG A 11 2.97 7.34 -4.76
N GLY A 12 1.68 7.10 -4.62
CA GLY A 12 1.14 5.87 -4.00
C GLY A 12 1.62 5.70 -2.56
N ARG A 13 1.78 4.45 -2.10
CA ARG A 13 2.20 4.11 -0.72
C ARG A 13 1.29 4.67 0.38
N ILE A 14 0.00 4.74 0.05
CA ILE A 14 -1.08 5.11 0.94
C ILE A 14 -2.11 3.99 0.87
N ILE A 15 -2.52 3.46 2.02
CA ILE A 15 -3.61 2.50 2.12
C ILE A 15 -4.73 3.19 2.91
N GLY A 16 -5.81 3.53 2.21
CA GLY A 16 -7.02 3.95 2.89
C GLY A 16 -7.62 2.78 3.66
N ASP A 17 -8.16 3.02 4.85
CA ASP A 17 -8.90 1.98 5.57
C ASP A 17 -10.30 1.80 4.95
N TYR A 18 -10.35 1.11 3.81
CA TYR A 18 -11.56 0.94 3.00
C TYR A 18 -12.68 0.20 3.74
N ARG A 19 -12.34 -0.56 4.78
CA ARG A 19 -13.26 -1.28 5.67
C ARG A 19 -14.20 -0.35 6.41
N ARG A 20 -13.77 0.88 6.69
CA ARG A 20 -14.57 1.88 7.41
C ARG A 20 -15.86 2.22 6.71
N VAL A 21 -15.88 2.23 5.39
CA VAL A 21 -17.10 2.52 4.62
C VAL A 21 -18.13 1.42 4.85
N ALA A 22 -17.73 0.15 4.82
CA ALA A 22 -18.63 -0.97 5.17
C ALA A 22 -19.04 -0.95 6.66
N LEU A 23 -18.11 -0.66 7.57
CA LEU A 23 -18.37 -0.73 9.01
C LEU A 23 -19.27 0.39 9.53
N TYR A 24 -19.09 1.62 9.03
CA TYR A 24 -19.71 2.81 9.59
C TYR A 24 -20.65 3.54 8.64
N GLY A 25 -20.43 3.41 7.33
CA GLY A 25 -21.12 4.20 6.32
C GLY A 25 -20.59 5.62 6.13
N ILE A 26 -20.89 6.21 4.97
CA ILE A 26 -20.38 7.54 4.62
C ILE A 26 -20.91 8.62 5.56
N SER A 27 -22.17 8.57 6.00
CA SER A 27 -22.73 9.62 6.87
C SER A 27 -22.00 9.72 8.20
N TYR A 28 -21.63 8.58 8.79
CA TYR A 28 -20.83 8.56 10.01
C TYR A 28 -19.43 9.13 9.78
N LEU A 29 -18.76 8.72 8.70
CA LEU A 29 -17.40 9.17 8.38
C LEU A 29 -17.34 10.67 8.04
N VAL A 30 -18.36 11.20 7.37
CA VAL A 30 -18.50 12.64 7.13
C VAL A 30 -18.64 13.37 8.45
N ARG A 31 -19.48 12.88 9.36
CA ARG A 31 -19.65 13.48 10.69
C ARG A 31 -18.36 13.46 11.49
N GLU A 32 -17.60 12.36 11.43
CA GLU A 32 -16.28 12.26 12.06
C GLU A 32 -15.33 13.35 11.54
N ARG A 33 -15.27 13.58 10.21
CA ARG A 33 -14.43 14.63 9.62
C ARG A 33 -14.87 16.04 10.01
N GLU A 34 -16.18 16.29 10.14
CA GLU A 34 -16.70 17.58 10.63
C GLU A 34 -16.25 17.88 12.06
N LEU A 35 -16.30 16.87 12.94
CA LEU A 35 -15.85 17.02 14.33
C LEU A 35 -14.34 17.28 14.39
N GLN A 36 -13.54 16.49 13.67
CA GLN A 36 -12.09 16.70 13.58
C GLN A 36 -11.73 18.09 13.06
N PHE A 37 -12.46 18.59 12.06
CA PHE A 37 -12.26 19.94 11.55
C PHE A 37 -12.58 21.00 12.61
N ALA A 38 -13.70 20.84 13.33
CA ALA A 38 -14.13 21.75 14.37
C ALA A 38 -13.15 21.81 15.55
N ASP A 39 -12.57 20.67 15.95
CA ASP A 39 -11.60 20.58 17.05
C ASP A 39 -10.34 21.43 16.81
N LEU A 40 -10.01 21.73 15.55
CA LEU A 40 -8.87 22.57 15.19
C LEU A 40 -9.14 24.08 15.30
N GLN A 41 -10.40 24.50 15.48
CA GLN A 41 -10.77 25.92 15.51
C GLN A 41 -10.04 26.68 16.63
N GLY A 42 -9.95 26.12 17.83
CA GLY A 42 -9.29 26.77 18.94
C GLY A 42 -7.79 27.00 18.70
N LYS A 43 -7.10 26.05 18.07
CA LYS A 43 -5.68 26.20 17.71
C LYS A 43 -5.48 27.29 16.66
N LEU A 44 -6.35 27.30 15.64
CA LEU A 44 -6.36 28.29 14.58
C LEU A 44 -6.49 29.71 15.13
N GLU A 45 -7.48 29.95 15.99
CA GLU A 45 -7.76 31.28 16.55
C GLU A 45 -6.65 31.79 17.49
N ARG A 46 -5.94 30.88 18.15
CA ARG A 46 -4.79 31.22 19.00
C ARG A 46 -3.47 31.36 18.24
N GLY A 47 -3.45 31.06 16.94
CA GLY A 47 -2.23 31.09 16.12
C GLY A 47 -1.22 29.99 16.46
N GLU A 48 -1.67 28.90 17.08
CA GLU A 48 -0.81 27.76 17.45
C GLU A 48 -0.53 26.90 16.21
N ASP A 49 0.74 26.79 15.80
CA ASP A 49 1.17 26.04 14.61
C ASP A 49 0.30 26.38 13.38
N LEU A 50 0.22 27.69 13.09
CA LEU A 50 -0.80 28.27 12.22
C LEU A 50 -0.84 27.63 10.83
N GLU A 51 0.32 27.49 10.16
CA GLU A 51 0.39 26.90 8.82
C GLU A 51 -0.05 25.43 8.81
N ALA A 52 0.44 24.62 9.76
CA ALA A 52 0.05 23.22 9.83
C ALA A 52 -1.43 23.04 10.18
N THR A 53 -1.97 23.91 11.05
CA THR A 53 -3.39 23.90 11.41
C THR A 53 -4.28 24.29 10.22
N ILE A 54 -3.89 25.31 9.44
CA ILE A 54 -4.61 25.70 8.22
C ILE A 54 -4.59 24.55 7.21
N ARG A 55 -3.41 23.98 6.93
CA ARG A 55 -3.25 22.86 6.00
C ARG A 55 -4.11 21.66 6.41
N LEU A 56 -4.06 21.24 7.68
CA LEU A 56 -4.83 20.10 8.15
C LEU A 56 -6.35 20.35 8.06
N ARG A 57 -6.81 21.58 8.30
CA ARG A 57 -8.22 21.93 8.13
C ARG A 57 -8.66 21.85 6.67
N GLU A 58 -7.84 22.33 5.75
CA GLU A 58 -8.09 22.20 4.31
C GLU A 58 -8.15 20.72 3.89
N GLU A 59 -7.16 19.92 4.29
CA GLU A 59 -7.14 18.46 4.05
C GLU A 59 -8.40 17.77 4.60
N LEU A 60 -8.86 18.12 5.81
CA LEU A 60 -10.09 17.57 6.39
C LEU A 60 -11.34 17.99 5.62
N ALA A 61 -11.39 19.21 5.10
CA ALA A 61 -12.48 19.68 4.25
C ALA A 61 -12.50 18.93 2.90
N GLU A 62 -11.34 18.66 2.30
CA GLU A 62 -11.20 17.82 1.11
C GLU A 62 -11.60 16.37 1.40
N HIS A 63 -11.20 15.80 2.55
CA HIS A 63 -11.61 14.46 2.96
C HIS A 63 -13.14 14.35 3.08
N LYS A 64 -13.79 15.34 3.70
CA LYS A 64 -15.26 15.39 3.77
C LYS A 64 -15.88 15.43 2.36
N ARG A 65 -15.35 16.28 1.47
CA ARG A 65 -15.85 16.39 0.10
C ARG A 65 -15.67 15.07 -0.66
N ALA A 66 -14.51 14.44 -0.55
CA ALA A 66 -14.22 13.15 -1.15
C ALA A 66 -15.21 12.09 -0.66
N LEU A 67 -15.47 11.97 0.64
CA LEU A 67 -16.45 11.02 1.19
C LEU A 67 -17.84 11.18 0.54
N LEU A 68 -18.31 12.41 0.36
CA LEU A 68 -19.58 12.70 -0.32
C LEU A 68 -19.54 12.32 -1.81
N GLN A 69 -18.40 12.50 -2.48
CA GLN A 69 -18.20 12.05 -3.86
C GLN A 69 -18.17 10.52 -3.98
N ILE A 70 -17.65 9.80 -2.98
CA ILE A 70 -17.74 8.32 -2.93
C ILE A 70 -19.22 7.91 -2.87
N GLN A 71 -20.03 8.57 -2.04
CA GLN A 71 -21.47 8.31 -1.96
C GLN A 71 -22.18 8.61 -3.29
N GLN A 72 -21.87 9.73 -3.93
CA GLN A 72 -22.41 10.07 -5.25
C GLN A 72 -22.00 9.03 -6.31
N MET A 73 -20.75 8.58 -6.30
CA MET A 73 -20.26 7.54 -7.21
C MET A 73 -21.05 6.24 -7.01
N ALA A 74 -21.18 5.76 -5.77
CA ALA A 74 -21.94 4.55 -5.46
C ALA A 74 -23.42 4.67 -5.87
N SER A 75 -24.03 5.84 -5.68
CA SER A 75 -25.40 6.11 -6.14
C SER A 75 -25.55 5.97 -7.66
N GLY A 76 -24.51 6.29 -8.44
CA GLY A 76 -24.49 6.06 -9.89
C GLY A 76 -24.54 4.58 -10.28
N TYR A 77 -24.19 3.68 -9.36
CA TYR A 77 -24.34 2.22 -9.50
C TYR A 77 -25.62 1.69 -8.83
N GLY A 78 -26.49 2.57 -8.32
CA GLY A 78 -27.75 2.18 -7.65
C GLY A 78 -27.60 1.80 -6.18
N PHE A 79 -26.48 2.13 -5.53
CA PHE A 79 -26.24 1.83 -4.12
C PHE A 79 -26.31 3.09 -3.25
N ASP A 80 -27.08 3.04 -2.17
CA ASP A 80 -27.01 4.04 -1.11
C ASP A 80 -25.97 3.61 -0.08
N ILE A 81 -24.82 4.30 -0.10
CA ILE A 81 -23.72 4.04 0.84
C ILE A 81 -23.68 4.98 2.07
N SER A 82 -24.80 5.59 2.44
CA SER A 82 -24.86 6.51 3.60
C SER A 82 -24.76 5.80 4.96
N ARG A 83 -25.46 4.66 5.12
CA ARG A 83 -25.55 3.85 6.36
C ARG A 83 -24.41 2.83 6.53
N PRO A 84 -24.30 2.02 7.58
CA PRO A 84 -23.40 0.85 7.57
C PRO A 84 -23.89 -0.27 6.63
N ALA A 85 -22.99 -1.18 6.23
CA ALA A 85 -23.34 -2.40 5.51
C ALA A 85 -24.10 -3.39 6.42
N MET A 86 -25.17 -3.99 5.91
CA MET A 86 -26.13 -4.81 6.66
C MET A 86 -26.04 -6.30 6.32
N ASN A 87 -25.35 -6.68 5.25
CA ASN A 87 -25.12 -8.06 4.80
C ASN A 87 -23.72 -8.21 4.20
N ALA A 88 -23.30 -9.44 3.92
CA ALA A 88 -22.00 -9.76 3.35
C ALA A 88 -21.78 -9.13 1.97
N GLN A 89 -22.82 -9.16 1.12
CA GLN A 89 -22.78 -8.56 -0.21
C GLN A 89 -22.53 -7.06 -0.13
N GLU A 90 -23.23 -6.35 0.76
CA GLU A 90 -22.99 -4.95 1.05
C GLU A 90 -21.58 -4.75 1.61
N ALA A 91 -21.14 -5.51 2.62
CA ALA A 91 -19.81 -5.30 3.20
C ALA A 91 -18.69 -5.37 2.13
N VAL A 92 -18.73 -6.38 1.25
CA VAL A 92 -17.80 -6.51 0.13
C VAL A 92 -17.94 -5.34 -0.86
N GLN A 93 -19.17 -5.00 -1.26
CA GLN A 93 -19.44 -3.94 -2.22
C GLN A 93 -19.01 -2.55 -1.71
N TRP A 94 -19.15 -2.29 -0.41
CA TRP A 94 -18.82 -1.02 0.21
C TRP A 94 -17.31 -0.83 0.38
N VAL A 95 -16.61 -1.90 0.77
CA VAL A 95 -15.13 -1.93 0.72
C VAL A 95 -14.66 -1.67 -0.71
N TYR A 96 -15.27 -2.32 -1.69
CA TYR A 96 -14.92 -2.11 -3.10
C TYR A 96 -15.20 -0.68 -3.55
N PHE A 97 -16.33 -0.05 -3.19
CA PHE A 97 -16.58 1.34 -3.57
C PHE A 97 -15.57 2.32 -2.97
N ALA A 98 -15.16 2.10 -1.72
CA ALA A 98 -14.12 2.91 -1.10
C ALA A 98 -12.78 2.79 -1.85
N TYR A 99 -12.38 1.57 -2.21
CA TYR A 99 -11.18 1.33 -3.00
C TYR A 99 -11.30 1.86 -4.45
N LEU A 100 -12.47 1.67 -5.08
CA LEU A 100 -12.78 2.14 -6.43
C LEU A 100 -12.63 3.66 -6.54
N ALA A 101 -13.06 4.40 -5.51
CA ALA A 101 -12.88 5.84 -5.47
C ALA A 101 -11.40 6.25 -5.42
N ALA A 102 -10.58 5.51 -4.67
CA ALA A 102 -9.14 5.75 -4.62
C ALA A 102 -8.50 5.54 -6.00
N VAL A 103 -8.78 4.42 -6.68
CA VAL A 103 -8.19 4.13 -8.00
C VAL A 103 -8.84 4.93 -9.15
N LYS A 104 -9.95 5.63 -8.92
CA LYS A 104 -10.53 6.59 -9.88
C LYS A 104 -9.95 8.00 -9.74
N SER A 105 -9.42 8.35 -8.58
CA SER A 105 -8.91 9.69 -8.29
C SER A 105 -7.39 9.77 -8.27
N GLN A 106 -6.72 8.64 -8.04
CA GLN A 106 -5.27 8.56 -7.89
C GLN A 106 -4.69 7.45 -8.77
N ASN A 107 -3.49 7.67 -9.31
CA ASN A 107 -2.76 6.73 -10.14
C ASN A 107 -1.40 6.36 -9.53
N GLY A 108 -1.40 6.16 -8.21
CA GLY A 108 -0.20 5.87 -7.42
C GLY A 108 0.65 4.74 -8.01
N GLY A 109 1.96 4.81 -7.81
CA GLY A 109 2.86 3.71 -8.18
C GLY A 109 2.39 2.37 -7.59
N ALA A 110 1.90 2.37 -6.35
CA ALA A 110 1.23 1.23 -5.72
C ALA A 110 -0.08 1.68 -5.04
N MET A 111 -1.17 0.97 -5.33
CA MET A 111 -2.52 1.22 -4.81
C MET A 111 -3.02 -0.01 -4.04
N SER A 112 -2.43 -0.26 -2.87
CA SER A 112 -2.68 -1.50 -2.12
C SER A 112 -4.05 -1.53 -1.45
N LEU A 113 -4.66 -2.73 -1.40
CA LEU A 113 -6.01 -2.95 -0.87
C LEU A 113 -6.04 -2.98 0.66
N GLY A 114 -4.98 -3.48 1.30
CA GLY A 114 -4.86 -3.50 2.76
C GLY A 114 -5.05 -4.88 3.36
N ARG A 115 -5.92 -4.99 4.38
CA ARG A 115 -6.20 -6.23 5.14
C ARG A 115 -7.70 -6.42 5.30
N THR A 116 -8.34 -6.94 4.26
CA THR A 116 -9.79 -6.99 4.12
C THR A 116 -10.38 -8.39 4.29
N ALA A 117 -9.62 -9.46 4.01
CA ALA A 117 -10.14 -10.83 4.01
C ALA A 117 -10.80 -11.23 5.35
N THR A 118 -10.08 -11.07 6.46
CA THR A 118 -10.56 -11.41 7.81
C THR A 118 -11.72 -10.52 8.26
N PHE A 119 -11.68 -9.23 7.93
CA PHE A 119 -12.77 -8.29 8.21
C PHE A 119 -14.07 -8.69 7.51
N LEU A 120 -13.98 -9.03 6.22
CA LEU A 120 -15.13 -9.43 5.42
C LEU A 120 -15.70 -10.80 5.86
N ASP A 121 -14.87 -11.68 6.44
CA ASP A 121 -15.36 -12.97 6.97
C ASP A 121 -16.37 -12.78 8.10
N ILE A 122 -16.28 -11.69 8.88
CA ILE A 122 -17.23 -11.41 9.97
C ILE A 122 -18.66 -11.30 9.41
N TYR A 123 -18.82 -10.63 8.28
CA TYR A 123 -20.13 -10.47 7.62
C TYR A 123 -20.57 -11.73 6.90
N ILE A 124 -19.64 -12.41 6.22
CA ILE A 124 -19.91 -13.67 5.51
C ILE A 124 -20.36 -14.74 6.50
N GLU A 125 -19.60 -14.98 7.57
CA GLU A 125 -19.91 -16.00 8.57
C GLU A 125 -21.26 -15.71 9.26
N ARG A 126 -21.54 -14.46 9.60
CA ARG A 126 -22.85 -14.05 10.17
C ARG A 126 -24.00 -14.38 9.22
N ASP A 127 -23.84 -14.10 7.93
CA ASP A 127 -24.91 -14.34 6.95
C ASP A 127 -25.05 -15.82 6.63
N MET A 128 -23.96 -16.59 6.65
CA MET A 128 -23.99 -18.05 6.55
C MET A 128 -24.70 -18.71 7.73
N GLN A 129 -24.39 -18.29 8.97
CA GLN A 129 -25.05 -18.80 10.17
C GLN A 129 -26.55 -18.49 10.20
N ALA A 130 -26.95 -17.36 9.60
CA ALA A 130 -28.35 -16.98 9.42
C ALA A 130 -29.05 -17.68 8.24
N GLY A 131 -28.36 -18.57 7.51
CA GLY A 131 -28.89 -19.27 6.34
C GLY A 131 -29.17 -18.36 5.12
N ARG A 132 -28.61 -17.14 5.10
CA ARG A 132 -28.80 -16.15 4.02
C ARG A 132 -27.79 -16.29 2.90
N LEU A 133 -26.68 -16.97 3.16
CA LEU A 133 -25.57 -17.14 2.24
C LEU A 133 -25.04 -18.57 2.32
N SER A 134 -24.91 -19.26 1.18
CA SER A 134 -24.20 -20.53 1.10
C SER A 134 -22.69 -20.31 0.89
N GLU A 135 -21.89 -21.35 1.14
CA GLU A 135 -20.44 -21.28 0.88
C GLU A 135 -20.12 -20.97 -0.59
N MET A 136 -20.90 -21.53 -1.53
CA MET A 136 -20.73 -21.27 -2.96
C MET A 136 -21.01 -19.80 -3.31
N GLN A 137 -22.07 -19.22 -2.75
CA GLN A 137 -22.39 -17.80 -2.93
C GLN A 137 -21.35 -16.89 -2.24
N ALA A 138 -20.80 -17.31 -1.10
CA ALA A 138 -19.71 -16.59 -0.45
C ALA A 138 -18.44 -16.58 -1.32
N GLN A 139 -18.08 -17.72 -1.92
CA GLN A 139 -16.95 -17.79 -2.86
C GLN A 139 -17.22 -16.95 -4.10
N GLU A 140 -18.41 -17.01 -4.70
CA GLU A 140 -18.78 -16.19 -5.87
C GLU A 140 -18.64 -14.68 -5.56
N LEU A 141 -19.07 -14.25 -4.38
CA LEU A 141 -18.93 -12.86 -3.94
C LEU A 141 -17.46 -12.42 -3.86
N ILE A 142 -16.58 -13.29 -3.32
CA ILE A 142 -15.13 -13.02 -3.25
C ILE A 142 -14.48 -13.11 -4.64
N ASP A 143 -14.90 -14.03 -5.49
CA ASP A 143 -14.42 -14.14 -6.86
C ASP A 143 -14.74 -12.86 -7.64
N HIS A 144 -15.97 -12.35 -7.55
CA HIS A 144 -16.34 -11.08 -8.20
C HIS A 144 -15.58 -9.88 -7.63
N PHE A 145 -15.37 -9.83 -6.32
CA PHE A 145 -14.56 -8.79 -5.70
C PHE A 145 -13.13 -8.80 -6.26
N ILE A 146 -12.46 -9.95 -6.19
CA ILE A 146 -11.09 -10.13 -6.65
C ILE A 146 -10.98 -9.95 -8.18
N MET A 147 -11.99 -10.35 -8.94
CA MET A 147 -12.09 -10.07 -10.38
C MET A 147 -12.04 -8.58 -10.65
N LYS A 148 -12.77 -7.74 -9.89
CA LYS A 148 -12.69 -6.29 -10.07
C LYS A 148 -11.34 -5.72 -9.68
N ILE A 149 -10.70 -6.25 -8.65
CA ILE A 149 -9.32 -5.84 -8.30
C ILE A 149 -8.34 -6.19 -9.42
N ARG A 150 -8.46 -7.37 -10.05
CA ARG A 150 -7.67 -7.80 -11.23
C ARG A 150 -7.83 -6.87 -12.44
N MET A 151 -8.92 -6.10 -12.51
CA MET A 151 -9.25 -5.23 -13.65
C MET A 151 -8.77 -3.79 -13.49
N VAL A 152 -8.20 -3.41 -12.34
CA VAL A 152 -7.69 -2.04 -12.15
C VAL A 152 -6.53 -1.81 -13.11
N ARG A 153 -6.56 -0.67 -13.82
CA ARG A 153 -5.51 -0.27 -14.76
C ARG A 153 -5.26 1.22 -14.69
N PHE A 154 -4.03 1.60 -14.96
CA PHE A 154 -3.62 2.99 -15.08
C PHE A 154 -2.93 3.21 -16.42
N LEU A 155 -3.18 4.36 -17.05
CA LEU A 155 -2.42 4.77 -18.22
C LEU A 155 -0.98 5.10 -17.77
N ARG A 156 0.01 4.42 -18.36
CA ARG A 156 1.44 4.59 -18.07
C ARG A 156 2.21 4.90 -19.34
N THR A 157 3.33 5.60 -19.20
CA THR A 157 4.25 5.86 -20.32
C THR A 157 5.20 4.67 -20.51
N PRO A 158 5.85 4.52 -21.68
CA PRO A 158 6.87 3.49 -21.88
C PRO A 158 8.01 3.56 -20.86
N GLU A 159 8.42 4.77 -20.43
CA GLU A 159 9.47 4.95 -19.42
C GLU A 159 9.06 4.36 -18.07
N PHE A 160 7.79 4.53 -17.68
CA PHE A 160 7.26 3.90 -16.47
C PHE A 160 7.34 2.37 -16.57
N ASP A 161 6.95 1.79 -17.71
CA ASP A 161 6.99 0.33 -17.91
C ASP A 161 8.43 -0.22 -17.87
N THR A 162 9.45 0.55 -18.28
CA THR A 162 10.85 0.13 -18.09
C THR A 162 11.30 0.10 -16.63
N LEU A 163 10.68 0.92 -15.77
CA LEU A 163 10.98 0.98 -14.33
C LEU A 163 10.16 -0.03 -13.54
N PHE A 164 8.91 -0.24 -13.95
CA PHE A 164 7.87 -1.01 -13.30
C PHE A 164 7.18 -1.90 -14.35
N SER A 165 7.89 -2.92 -14.80
CA SER A 165 7.46 -3.79 -15.90
C SER A 165 6.30 -4.71 -15.52
N GLY A 166 5.47 -5.04 -16.50
CA GLY A 166 4.42 -6.07 -16.36
C GLY A 166 3.06 -5.52 -15.93
N ASP A 167 2.83 -4.21 -16.18
CA ASP A 167 1.59 -3.51 -15.85
C ASP A 167 1.15 -3.68 -14.37
N PRO A 168 2.06 -3.48 -13.39
CA PRO A 168 1.75 -3.71 -11.98
C PRO A 168 0.87 -2.60 -11.39
N ILE A 169 -0.03 -2.99 -10.50
CA ILE A 169 -0.89 -2.08 -9.72
C ILE A 169 -0.49 -2.11 -8.23
N TRP A 170 0.04 -3.25 -7.79
CA TRP A 170 0.23 -3.62 -6.39
C TRP A 170 -1.02 -3.38 -5.58
N ALA A 171 -2.13 -4.00 -6.00
CA ALA A 171 -3.35 -4.10 -5.21
C ALA A 171 -3.15 -5.12 -4.07
N THR A 172 -2.14 -4.88 -3.24
CA THR A 172 -1.66 -5.80 -2.20
C THR A 172 -2.71 -5.99 -1.13
N GLU A 173 -3.05 -7.24 -0.87
CA GLU A 173 -3.95 -7.69 0.19
C GLU A 173 -3.15 -8.62 1.12
N VAL A 174 -3.13 -8.31 2.41
CA VAL A 174 -2.47 -9.14 3.41
C VAL A 174 -3.45 -10.13 4.05
N ILE A 175 -3.04 -11.38 4.20
CA ILE A 175 -3.92 -12.48 4.59
C ILE A 175 -3.34 -13.21 5.80
N GLY A 176 -4.20 -13.53 6.76
CA GLY A 176 -3.82 -14.32 7.93
C GLY A 176 -3.11 -13.48 8.99
N GLY A 177 -1.96 -13.96 9.46
CA GLY A 177 -1.26 -13.42 10.63
C GLY A 177 -1.86 -13.89 11.95
N MET A 178 -1.31 -13.39 13.04
CA MET A 178 -1.74 -13.66 14.42
C MET A 178 -2.20 -12.35 15.09
N GLY A 179 -3.10 -12.45 16.06
CA GLY A 179 -3.47 -11.36 16.95
C GLY A 179 -2.42 -11.16 18.03
N LEU A 180 -2.33 -9.97 18.62
CA LEU A 180 -1.51 -9.71 19.82
C LEU A 180 -1.93 -10.60 20.99
N ASP A 181 -3.20 -11.03 21.00
CA ASP A 181 -3.77 -11.97 21.97
C ASP A 181 -3.39 -13.45 21.75
N GLY A 182 -2.60 -13.75 20.71
CA GLY A 182 -2.13 -15.10 20.37
C GLY A 182 -3.09 -15.94 19.54
N ARG A 183 -4.32 -15.48 19.27
CA ARG A 183 -5.22 -16.18 18.34
C ARG A 183 -4.78 -15.95 16.89
N THR A 184 -5.10 -16.87 16.00
CA THR A 184 -4.88 -16.66 14.56
C THR A 184 -5.89 -15.67 13.99
N LEU A 185 -5.46 -14.85 13.04
CA LEU A 185 -6.32 -14.02 12.20
C LEU A 185 -6.63 -14.69 10.86
N VAL A 186 -6.22 -15.95 10.67
CA VAL A 186 -6.68 -16.81 9.57
C VAL A 186 -8.15 -17.17 9.78
N THR A 187 -8.94 -16.99 8.73
CA THR A 187 -10.38 -17.32 8.72
C THR A 187 -10.75 -18.14 7.48
N LYS A 188 -12.03 -18.53 7.34
CA LYS A 188 -12.49 -19.20 6.11
C LYS A 188 -12.25 -18.32 4.88
N ASN A 189 -12.46 -17.00 5.01
CA ASN A 189 -12.21 -16.09 3.91
C ASN A 189 -10.74 -16.00 3.49
N SER A 190 -9.79 -16.28 4.40
CA SER A 190 -8.38 -16.42 4.01
C SER A 190 -8.21 -17.52 2.96
N PHE A 191 -8.92 -18.64 3.10
CA PHE A 191 -8.92 -19.70 2.10
C PHE A 191 -9.66 -19.29 0.83
N ARG A 192 -10.82 -18.60 0.95
CA ARG A 192 -11.59 -18.12 -0.23
C ARG A 192 -10.79 -17.17 -1.12
N TYR A 193 -10.02 -16.27 -0.52
CA TYR A 193 -9.11 -15.36 -1.24
C TYR A 193 -8.05 -16.13 -2.03
N LEU A 194 -7.37 -17.08 -1.40
CA LEU A 194 -6.38 -17.92 -2.10
C LEU A 194 -7.04 -18.84 -3.13
N HIS A 195 -8.27 -19.30 -2.88
CA HIS A 195 -9.02 -20.13 -3.79
C HIS A 195 -9.40 -19.41 -5.09
N THR A 196 -9.37 -18.07 -5.12
CA THR A 196 -9.55 -17.30 -6.37
C THR A 196 -8.50 -17.62 -7.43
N LEU A 197 -7.31 -18.07 -7.03
CA LEU A 197 -6.26 -18.54 -7.94
C LEU A 197 -6.57 -19.92 -8.55
N HIS A 198 -7.57 -20.63 -8.02
CA HIS A 198 -8.11 -21.85 -8.58
C HIS A 198 -9.38 -21.57 -9.40
N THR A 199 -10.36 -20.84 -8.85
CA THR A 199 -11.64 -20.55 -9.54
C THR A 199 -11.47 -19.71 -10.80
N MET A 200 -10.54 -18.74 -10.77
CA MET A 200 -10.27 -17.82 -11.88
C MET A 200 -8.85 -17.94 -12.45
N GLY A 201 -8.11 -18.98 -12.03
CA GLY A 201 -6.74 -19.23 -12.43
C GLY A 201 -5.70 -18.27 -11.80
N PRO A 202 -4.39 -18.57 -11.99
CA PRO A 202 -3.29 -17.76 -11.50
C PRO A 202 -3.34 -16.33 -12.04
N ALA A 203 -3.02 -15.36 -11.19
CA ALA A 203 -2.92 -13.96 -11.58
C ALA A 203 -1.89 -13.23 -10.69
N PRO A 204 -1.17 -12.24 -11.24
CA PRO A 204 -0.23 -11.42 -10.46
C PRO A 204 -0.94 -10.41 -9.55
N GLU A 205 -2.19 -10.06 -9.86
CA GLU A 205 -3.03 -9.16 -9.07
C GLU A 205 -4.30 -9.88 -8.59
N PRO A 206 -4.87 -9.49 -7.44
CA PRO A 206 -4.19 -8.72 -6.39
C PRO A 206 -2.92 -9.41 -5.92
N ASN A 207 -1.94 -8.63 -5.47
CA ASN A 207 -0.73 -9.17 -4.87
C ASN A 207 -1.07 -9.78 -3.48
N LEU A 208 -1.43 -11.07 -3.46
CA LEU A 208 -1.84 -11.79 -2.24
C LEU A 208 -0.62 -12.10 -1.38
N THR A 209 -0.54 -11.44 -0.23
CA THR A 209 0.61 -11.53 0.69
C THR A 209 0.21 -12.23 1.99
N ILE A 210 0.80 -13.39 2.26
CA ILE A 210 0.56 -14.11 3.51
C ILE A 210 1.40 -13.49 4.63
N LEU A 211 0.74 -13.04 5.70
CA LEU A 211 1.41 -12.68 6.95
C LEU A 211 1.77 -13.97 7.68
N TRP A 212 3.01 -14.41 7.50
CA TRP A 212 3.50 -15.70 7.94
C TRP A 212 3.98 -15.66 9.39
N SER A 213 3.47 -16.58 10.20
CA SER A 213 3.92 -16.83 11.57
C SER A 213 4.19 -18.31 11.80
N GLU A 214 5.15 -18.62 12.67
CA GLU A 214 5.38 -19.97 13.19
C GLU A 214 4.13 -20.57 13.87
N HIS A 215 3.23 -19.73 14.37
CA HIS A 215 2.02 -20.13 15.08
C HIS A 215 0.75 -20.22 14.20
N LEU A 216 0.85 -19.96 12.88
CA LEU A 216 -0.31 -20.13 11.99
C LEU A 216 -0.82 -21.59 12.01
N PRO A 217 -2.14 -21.81 11.84
CA PRO A 217 -2.70 -23.15 11.72
C PRO A 217 -2.03 -23.96 10.61
N ILE A 218 -1.62 -25.20 10.93
CA ILE A 218 -0.89 -26.06 10.00
C ILE A 218 -1.65 -26.32 8.69
N ALA A 219 -2.99 -26.39 8.75
CA ALA A 219 -3.83 -26.55 7.57
C ALA A 219 -3.69 -25.37 6.60
N PHE A 220 -3.67 -24.13 7.12
CA PHE A 220 -3.48 -22.94 6.30
C PHE A 220 -2.08 -22.85 5.74
N LYS A 221 -1.05 -23.16 6.54
CA LYS A 221 0.35 -23.25 6.05
C LYS A 221 0.49 -24.19 4.86
N LYS A 222 -0.07 -25.41 4.99
CA LYS A 222 -0.06 -26.42 3.92
C LYS A 222 -0.84 -25.96 2.69
N TYR A 223 -2.00 -25.33 2.88
CA TYR A 223 -2.81 -24.84 1.78
C TYR A 223 -2.12 -23.70 1.02
N ALA A 224 -1.56 -22.70 1.73
CA ALA A 224 -0.79 -21.62 1.12
C ALA A 224 0.42 -22.16 0.34
N ALA A 225 1.19 -23.08 0.94
CA ALA A 225 2.30 -23.74 0.26
C ALA A 225 1.86 -24.49 -1.00
N GLN A 226 0.74 -25.22 -0.95
CA GLN A 226 0.18 -25.91 -2.12
C GLN A 226 -0.23 -24.91 -3.22
N VAL A 227 -0.89 -23.81 -2.86
CA VAL A 227 -1.25 -22.76 -3.82
C VAL A 227 0.00 -22.16 -4.45
N SER A 228 1.05 -21.87 -3.67
CA SER A 228 2.33 -21.40 -4.21
C SER A 228 2.96 -22.40 -5.19
N ILE A 229 2.96 -23.70 -4.88
CA ILE A 229 3.49 -24.75 -5.77
C ILE A 229 2.78 -24.73 -7.12
N VAL A 230 1.45 -24.57 -7.11
CA VAL A 230 0.64 -24.68 -8.34
C VAL A 230 0.61 -23.38 -9.14
N THR A 231 0.69 -22.22 -8.49
CA THR A 231 0.40 -20.92 -9.13
C THR A 231 1.57 -19.95 -9.14
N SER A 232 2.56 -20.13 -8.26
CA SER A 232 3.66 -19.17 -8.03
C SER A 232 3.20 -17.72 -7.85
N SER A 233 1.98 -17.51 -7.36
CA SER A 233 1.29 -16.20 -7.32
C SER A 233 1.12 -15.63 -5.91
N LEU A 234 1.83 -16.17 -4.90
CA LEU A 234 1.74 -15.71 -3.51
C LEU A 234 3.07 -15.13 -3.03
N GLN A 235 2.98 -14.08 -2.22
CA GLN A 235 4.07 -13.52 -1.44
C GLN A 235 3.93 -13.90 0.05
N TYR A 236 5.03 -13.89 0.79
CA TYR A 236 5.07 -14.15 2.22
C TYR A 236 5.89 -13.08 2.93
N GLU A 237 5.36 -12.54 4.03
CA GLU A 237 6.04 -11.57 4.87
C GLU A 237 6.00 -12.00 6.34
N ASN A 238 7.03 -11.66 7.11
CA ASN A 238 7.21 -12.19 8.47
C ASN A 238 6.33 -11.45 9.50
N ASP A 239 5.23 -12.07 9.91
CA ASP A 239 4.31 -11.55 10.91
C ASP A 239 4.86 -11.61 12.33
N ASP A 240 5.69 -12.62 12.65
CA ASP A 240 6.31 -12.72 13.98
C ASP A 240 7.25 -11.52 14.24
N LEU A 241 7.86 -10.98 13.18
CA LEU A 241 8.68 -9.77 13.25
C LEU A 241 7.82 -8.50 13.28
N MET A 242 7.00 -8.29 12.24
CA MET A 242 6.34 -6.99 12.04
C MET A 242 5.25 -6.70 13.08
N ARG A 243 4.46 -7.71 13.48
CA ARG A 243 3.42 -7.52 14.52
C ARG A 243 4.02 -7.04 15.83
N ALA A 244 5.16 -7.60 16.22
CA ALA A 244 5.88 -7.20 17.42
C ALA A 244 6.53 -5.82 17.27
N ASP A 245 7.10 -5.50 16.11
CA ASP A 245 7.73 -4.20 15.84
C ASP A 245 6.72 -3.04 15.89
N PHE A 246 5.50 -3.23 15.38
CA PHE A 246 4.45 -2.23 15.43
C PHE A 246 3.61 -2.22 16.71
N ASP A 247 3.76 -3.25 17.57
CA ASP A 247 2.79 -3.55 18.64
C ASP A 247 1.34 -3.45 18.13
N SER A 248 1.09 -4.07 16.97
CA SER A 248 -0.18 -3.97 16.25
C SER A 248 -0.43 -5.22 15.42
N ASP A 249 -1.63 -5.76 15.53
CA ASP A 249 -2.13 -6.87 14.71
C ASP A 249 -3.06 -6.40 13.57
N ASP A 250 -3.18 -5.08 13.34
CA ASP A 250 -3.95 -4.48 12.24
C ASP A 250 -3.07 -3.60 11.32
N TYR A 251 -1.98 -4.19 10.83
CA TYR A 251 -1.12 -3.60 9.80
C TYR A 251 -1.33 -4.28 8.44
N ALA A 252 -0.93 -3.58 7.37
CA ALA A 252 -0.91 -4.07 6.01
C ALA A 252 0.42 -3.77 5.32
N ILE A 253 0.64 -4.37 4.16
CA ILE A 253 1.82 -4.15 3.31
C ILE A 253 1.43 -3.25 2.15
N ALA A 254 2.10 -2.11 2.03
CA ALA A 254 1.97 -1.23 0.88
C ALA A 254 3.03 -1.59 -0.17
N CYS A 255 2.58 -1.70 -1.44
CA CYS A 255 3.40 -2.17 -2.56
C CYS A 255 3.92 -3.58 -2.28
N CYS A 256 5.24 -3.78 -2.28
CA CYS A 256 5.83 -5.09 -2.08
C CYS A 256 6.03 -5.44 -0.60
N VAL A 257 6.71 -4.59 0.18
CA VAL A 257 7.31 -5.03 1.47
C VAL A 257 7.27 -3.97 2.57
N SER A 258 6.51 -2.89 2.42
CA SER A 258 6.54 -1.80 3.42
C SER A 258 5.31 -1.83 4.31
N PRO A 259 5.45 -2.29 5.56
CA PRO A 259 4.34 -2.36 6.48
C PRO A 259 3.89 -0.98 6.96
N MET A 260 2.60 -0.85 7.22
CA MET A 260 1.98 0.30 7.87
C MET A 260 0.78 -0.13 8.70
N VAL A 261 0.56 0.51 9.84
CA VAL A 261 -0.69 0.34 10.61
C VAL A 261 -1.84 1.01 9.85
N ILE A 262 -2.88 0.24 9.53
CA ILE A 262 -3.95 0.66 8.62
C ILE A 262 -4.68 1.87 9.18
N GLY A 263 -4.88 2.89 8.33
CA GLY A 263 -5.60 4.11 8.70
C GLY A 263 -4.91 4.99 9.76
N LYS A 264 -3.68 4.65 10.17
CA LYS A 264 -2.90 5.40 11.16
C LYS A 264 -1.53 5.83 10.65
N GLN A 265 -1.06 5.23 9.57
CA GLN A 265 0.24 5.51 8.96
C GLN A 265 0.13 5.59 7.44
N MET A 266 1.07 6.30 6.82
CA MET A 266 1.33 6.30 5.38
C MET A 266 2.83 6.49 5.15
N GLN A 267 3.34 6.17 3.96
CA GLN A 267 4.73 6.43 3.63
C GLN A 267 4.88 7.38 2.45
N PHE A 268 5.88 8.24 2.52
CA PHE A 268 6.35 9.04 1.42
C PHE A 268 7.29 8.21 0.53
N PHE A 269 6.80 7.86 -0.66
CA PHE A 269 7.49 6.93 -1.56
C PHE A 269 8.77 7.53 -2.13
N GLY A 270 9.90 6.85 -1.89
CA GLY A 270 11.21 7.37 -2.25
C GLY A 270 11.92 6.70 -3.44
N ALA A 271 11.24 5.81 -4.18
CA ALA A 271 11.87 4.98 -5.21
C ALA A 271 13.14 4.27 -4.71
N ARG A 272 14.22 4.27 -5.51
CA ARG A 272 15.49 3.64 -5.15
C ARG A 272 16.71 4.46 -5.60
N ALA A 273 17.78 4.35 -4.82
CA ALA A 273 19.10 4.86 -5.16
C ALA A 273 20.00 3.73 -5.67
N ASN A 274 20.83 4.01 -6.69
CA ASN A 274 21.74 3.02 -7.24
C ASN A 274 23.08 3.01 -6.46
N LEU A 275 23.19 2.10 -5.48
CA LEU A 275 24.40 1.97 -4.66
C LEU A 275 25.61 1.46 -5.44
N ALA A 276 25.41 0.57 -6.43
CA ALA A 276 26.52 0.09 -7.26
C ALA A 276 27.15 1.24 -8.06
N LYS A 277 26.32 2.12 -8.64
CA LYS A 277 26.78 3.31 -9.34
C LYS A 277 27.45 4.32 -8.40
N THR A 278 26.95 4.42 -7.18
CA THR A 278 27.55 5.27 -6.13
C THR A 278 28.97 4.81 -5.78
N LEU A 279 29.20 3.50 -5.73
CA LEU A 279 30.55 2.94 -5.55
C LEU A 279 31.46 3.27 -6.74
N LEU A 280 30.98 3.14 -7.97
CA LEU A 280 31.76 3.52 -9.16
C LEU A 280 32.12 5.02 -9.14
N TYR A 281 31.19 5.88 -8.70
CA TYR A 281 31.48 7.30 -8.54
C TYR A 281 32.52 7.56 -7.46
N ALA A 282 32.51 6.80 -6.36
CA ALA A 282 33.55 6.89 -5.34
C ALA A 282 34.94 6.60 -5.93
N ILE A 283 35.04 5.54 -6.75
CA ILE A 283 36.28 5.12 -7.40
C ILE A 283 36.74 6.14 -8.46
N ASN A 284 35.80 6.65 -9.27
CA ASN A 284 36.08 7.50 -10.42
C ASN A 284 36.07 9.01 -10.10
N GLY A 285 36.13 9.40 -8.83
CA GLY A 285 36.16 10.82 -8.43
C GLY A 285 34.86 11.59 -8.74
N GLY A 286 33.72 10.90 -8.77
CA GLY A 286 32.40 11.46 -9.06
C GLY A 286 32.03 11.50 -10.54
N VAL A 287 32.92 11.04 -11.44
CA VAL A 287 32.67 10.98 -12.88
C VAL A 287 31.92 9.72 -13.26
N ASP A 288 30.93 9.87 -14.14
CA ASP A 288 30.18 8.76 -14.71
C ASP A 288 31.03 7.89 -15.63
N GLU A 289 31.05 6.59 -15.39
CA GLU A 289 31.90 5.66 -16.12
C GLU A 289 31.50 5.50 -17.59
N LYS A 290 30.24 5.77 -17.96
CA LYS A 290 29.73 5.66 -19.33
C LYS A 290 29.63 7.00 -20.03
N LEU A 291 28.98 7.97 -19.39
CA LEU A 291 28.71 9.29 -19.96
C LEU A 291 29.93 10.22 -19.91
N LYS A 292 30.94 9.90 -19.09
CA LYS A 292 32.17 10.68 -18.92
C LYS A 292 31.94 12.13 -18.44
N ILE A 293 30.83 12.36 -17.72
CA ILE A 293 30.48 13.66 -17.13
C ILE A 293 30.61 13.62 -15.60
N GLN A 294 30.87 14.77 -14.98
CA GLN A 294 30.87 14.91 -13.52
C GLN A 294 29.44 14.86 -13.00
N VAL A 295 29.13 13.90 -12.11
CA VAL A 295 27.79 13.75 -11.50
C VAL A 295 27.86 13.87 -9.98
N GLY A 296 28.77 13.13 -9.34
CA GLY A 296 29.01 13.23 -7.91
C GLY A 296 29.92 14.42 -7.57
N ALA A 297 30.13 14.67 -6.27
CA ALA A 297 31.11 15.65 -5.83
C ALA A 297 32.52 15.29 -6.34
N GLU A 298 33.22 16.29 -6.86
CA GLU A 298 34.59 16.12 -7.36
C GLU A 298 35.51 15.66 -6.21
N ASN A 299 36.20 14.55 -6.44
CA ASN A 299 37.12 13.96 -5.48
C ASN A 299 38.31 13.32 -6.20
N ARG A 300 39.41 13.08 -5.47
CA ARG A 300 40.57 12.37 -6.04
C ARG A 300 40.18 10.97 -6.48
N SER A 301 40.24 10.72 -7.79
CA SER A 301 40.04 9.39 -8.37
C SER A 301 41.02 8.37 -7.77
N ALA A 302 40.51 7.19 -7.43
CA ALA A 302 41.34 6.06 -7.00
C ALA A 302 42.17 5.50 -8.16
N ALA A 303 41.75 5.73 -9.42
CA ALA A 303 42.47 5.26 -10.61
C ALA A 303 43.84 5.93 -10.80
N GLY A 304 44.08 7.09 -10.18
CA GLY A 304 45.39 7.77 -10.20
C GLY A 304 46.43 7.20 -9.24
N ARG A 305 46.06 6.22 -8.39
CA ARG A 305 46.96 5.59 -7.42
C ARG A 305 47.43 4.26 -8.01
N GLY A 306 48.68 4.20 -8.49
CA GLY A 306 49.24 2.99 -9.12
C GLY A 306 49.07 1.71 -8.28
N ALA A 307 48.77 0.62 -8.99
CA ALA A 307 48.64 -0.78 -8.55
C ALA A 307 47.52 -1.11 -7.54
N GLY A 308 46.33 -1.38 -8.09
CA GLY A 308 45.24 -2.15 -7.46
C GLY A 308 44.27 -1.32 -6.61
N LEU A 309 42.97 -1.57 -6.80
CA LEU A 309 41.92 -1.02 -5.91
C LEU A 309 42.04 -1.67 -4.53
N ARG A 310 42.16 -0.86 -3.48
CA ARG A 310 42.15 -1.31 -2.09
C ARG A 310 40.76 -1.06 -1.50
N HIS A 311 40.35 -1.89 -0.53
CA HIS A 311 39.07 -1.70 0.19
C HIS A 311 38.90 -0.30 0.79
N ARG A 312 40.00 0.37 1.18
CA ARG A 312 39.99 1.73 1.73
C ARG A 312 39.75 2.83 0.68
N ASP A 313 39.77 2.50 -0.61
CA ASP A 313 39.59 3.48 -1.69
C ASP A 313 38.10 3.80 -1.94
N GLY A 314 37.17 3.06 -1.35
CA GLY A 314 35.72 3.32 -1.38
C GLY A 314 35.22 4.16 -0.20
N GLU A 315 35.95 5.20 0.21
CA GLU A 315 35.58 6.03 1.37
C GLU A 315 34.14 6.58 1.31
N PRO A 316 33.44 6.68 2.46
CA PRO A 316 31.99 6.92 2.54
C PRO A 316 31.52 8.32 2.10
N ARG A 317 32.40 9.22 1.65
CA ARG A 317 32.03 10.59 1.24
C ARG A 317 31.01 10.62 0.11
N SER A 318 31.06 9.66 -0.82
CA SER A 318 30.07 9.54 -1.91
C SER A 318 28.68 9.11 -1.39
N LEU A 319 28.61 8.38 -0.28
CA LEU A 319 27.35 7.96 0.36
C LEU A 319 26.64 9.14 1.03
N TYR A 320 27.37 10.06 1.65
CA TYR A 320 26.77 11.28 2.22
C TYR A 320 26.20 12.19 1.12
N GLY A 321 26.92 12.35 0.01
CA GLY A 321 26.42 13.09 -1.16
C GLY A 321 25.16 12.46 -1.76
N LEU A 322 25.13 11.12 -1.88
CA LEU A 322 23.94 10.39 -2.29
C LEU A 322 22.77 10.63 -1.33
N ALA A 323 22.99 10.48 -0.03
CA ALA A 323 21.96 10.63 0.98
C ALA A 323 21.35 12.04 0.95
N GLY A 324 22.20 13.08 0.92
CA GLY A 324 21.75 14.47 0.85
C GLY A 324 20.92 14.76 -0.41
N GLY A 325 21.42 14.38 -1.59
CA GLY A 325 20.70 14.57 -2.85
C GLY A 325 19.38 13.81 -2.90
N THR A 326 19.35 12.59 -2.36
CA THR A 326 18.13 11.75 -2.29
C THR A 326 17.07 12.37 -1.41
N VAL A 327 17.45 12.85 -0.22
CA VAL A 327 16.52 13.48 0.73
C VAL A 327 15.97 14.78 0.15
N HIS A 328 16.80 15.60 -0.47
CA HIS A 328 16.38 16.87 -1.05
C HIS A 328 15.34 16.68 -2.17
N GLN A 329 15.63 15.81 -3.16
CA GLN A 329 14.70 15.54 -4.25
C GLN A 329 13.38 14.91 -3.78
N ARG A 330 13.43 14.08 -2.73
CA ARG A 330 12.21 13.54 -2.11
C ARG A 330 11.40 14.64 -1.43
N ALA A 331 12.04 15.54 -0.69
CA ALA A 331 11.37 16.65 -0.03
C ALA A 331 10.63 17.55 -1.03
N GLU A 332 11.28 17.90 -2.14
CA GLU A 332 10.66 18.66 -3.23
C GLU A 332 9.47 17.91 -3.83
N SER A 333 9.66 16.65 -4.25
CA SER A 333 8.58 15.85 -4.84
C SER A 333 7.37 15.71 -3.91
N HIS A 334 7.58 15.49 -2.61
CA HIS A 334 6.48 15.33 -1.66
C HIS A 334 5.78 16.65 -1.34
N SER A 335 6.49 17.78 -1.36
CA SER A 335 5.86 19.09 -1.24
C SER A 335 4.98 19.45 -2.44
N LEU A 336 5.32 18.98 -3.65
CA LEU A 336 4.51 19.20 -4.85
C LEU A 336 3.29 18.27 -4.94
N HIS A 337 3.34 17.11 -4.29
CA HIS A 337 2.20 16.18 -4.17
C HIS A 337 1.23 16.54 -3.04
N ALA A 338 1.61 17.44 -2.13
CA ALA A 338 0.79 17.89 -1.00
C ALA A 338 -0.05 19.10 -1.41
#